data_AF-A0A955XGP1-F1
#
_entry.id   AF-A0A955XGP1-F1
#
_cell.length_a   1.000
_cell.length_b   1.000
_cell.length_c   1.000
_cell.angle_alpha   90.00
_cell.angle_beta   90.00
_cell.angle_gamma   90.00
#
_symmetry.space_group_name_H-M   'P 1'
#
loop_
_entity.id
_entity.type
_entity.pdbx_description
1 polymer ?
#
loop_
_entity_poly.entity_id
_entity_poly.type
_entity_poly.pdbx_seq_one_letter_code
_entity_poly.pdbx_strand_id
1 'polypeptide(L)'
;VGLYLGNPNVHNLGSLLLGSTFYRALRSQNLFTATSVDQLPHHVAARHLFGHYFLLPVPDLDRTQHLLILGANPLVSNGSLMTTGGAKPRLQALRQRGGKMVVVDPRRTETAVFADEHHFITPGSDVLLLLAMVQTMFAEGLVNLGTLAPLVDGVAEVEALTAPYAPQRVAAATGIAADTIRTMARELAAAASGVVYGRMGLST
;
A
#
# COMPACT_ATOMS: atom_id res chain seq x y z
N VAL A 1 2.22 34.81 2.59
CA VAL A 1 2.86 34.28 1.36
C VAL A 1 2.67 32.78 1.32
N GLY A 2 2.21 32.19 0.22
CA GLY A 2 2.15 30.72 0.04
C GLY A 2 3.36 30.22 -0.74
N LEU A 3 3.89 29.05 -0.38
CA LEU A 3 5.03 28.41 -1.06
C LEU A 3 4.63 27.01 -1.51
N TYR A 4 4.93 26.66 -2.75
CA TYR A 4 4.81 25.30 -3.25
C TYR A 4 6.17 24.79 -3.73
N LEU A 5 6.69 23.74 -3.08
CA LEU A 5 7.93 23.08 -3.45
C LEU A 5 7.62 21.89 -4.35
N GLY A 6 7.82 22.06 -5.66
CA GLY A 6 7.69 20.97 -6.62
C GLY A 6 8.78 19.91 -6.46
N ASN A 7 8.52 18.71 -7.02
CA ASN A 7 9.45 17.57 -7.00
C ASN A 7 10.90 17.88 -7.40
N PRO A 8 11.21 18.71 -8.41
CA PRO A 8 12.60 18.96 -8.79
C PRO A 8 13.50 19.51 -7.66
N ASN A 9 12.92 20.10 -6.61
CA ASN A 9 13.68 20.60 -5.46
C ASN A 9 14.44 19.50 -4.73
N VAL A 10 13.92 18.27 -4.66
CA VAL A 10 14.64 17.15 -4.01
C VAL A 10 15.77 16.60 -4.87
N HIS A 11 15.84 17.00 -6.14
CA HIS A 11 16.89 16.64 -7.09
C HIS A 11 17.87 17.79 -7.37
N ASN A 12 17.70 18.93 -6.68
CA ASN A 12 18.57 20.10 -6.81
C ASN A 12 19.36 20.32 -5.53
N LEU A 13 20.68 20.19 -5.61
CA LEU A 13 21.57 20.32 -4.46
C LEU A 13 21.48 21.69 -3.78
N GLY A 14 21.34 22.77 -4.57
CA GLY A 14 21.18 24.13 -4.04
C GLY A 14 19.87 24.29 -3.25
N SER A 15 18.75 23.82 -3.80
CA SER A 15 17.46 23.81 -3.12
C SER A 15 17.49 22.98 -1.83
N LEU A 16 18.15 21.81 -1.85
CA LEU A 16 18.29 20.96 -0.66
C LEU A 16 19.09 21.64 0.46
N LEU A 17 20.20 22.28 0.11
CA LEU A 17 21.10 22.89 1.10
C LEU A 17 20.59 24.23 1.61
N LEU A 18 20.06 25.08 0.73
CA LEU A 18 19.77 26.48 1.03
C LEU A 18 18.27 26.79 1.16
N GLY A 19 17.41 25.93 0.61
CA GLY A 19 15.96 26.18 0.57
C GLY A 19 15.36 26.33 1.96
N SER A 20 15.74 25.47 2.91
CA SER A 20 15.20 25.50 4.27
C SER A 20 15.41 26.85 4.98
N THR A 21 16.57 27.49 4.78
CA THR A 21 16.89 28.81 5.33
C THR A 21 15.99 29.89 4.72
N PHE A 22 15.83 29.87 3.40
CA PHE A 22 14.98 30.82 2.68
C PHE A 22 13.50 30.68 3.10
N TYR A 23 12.96 29.45 3.15
CA TYR A 23 11.56 29.23 3.52
C TYR A 23 11.28 29.60 4.99
N ARG A 24 12.23 29.32 5.91
CA ARG A 24 12.12 29.72 7.32
C ARG A 24 12.14 31.24 7.50
N ALA A 25 12.95 31.95 6.71
CA ALA A 25 13.02 33.41 6.77
C ALA A 25 11.69 34.08 6.40
N LEU A 26 10.91 33.46 5.52
CA LEU A 26 9.58 33.95 5.13
C LEU A 26 8.52 33.80 6.24
N ARG A 27 8.80 33.05 7.32
CA ARG A 27 7.92 32.81 8.47
C ARG A 27 6.47 32.42 8.10
N SER A 28 6.30 31.82 6.92
CA SER A 28 4.99 31.38 6.46
C SER A 28 4.70 29.97 6.94
N GLN A 29 3.46 29.76 7.38
CA GLN A 29 2.92 28.43 7.66
C GLN A 29 2.30 27.77 6.43
N ASN A 30 2.17 28.51 5.33
CA ASN A 30 1.57 28.04 4.07
C ASN A 30 2.64 27.42 3.17
N LEU A 31 3.22 26.30 3.60
CA LEU A 31 4.21 25.54 2.85
C LEU A 31 3.62 24.21 2.37
N PHE A 32 3.56 24.05 1.06
CA PHE A 32 3.04 22.87 0.40
C PHE A 32 4.14 22.24 -0.45
N THR A 33 4.11 20.93 -0.61
CA THR A 33 5.02 20.19 -1.49
C THR A 33 4.26 19.13 -2.27
N ALA A 34 4.92 18.44 -3.21
CA ALA A 34 4.34 17.25 -3.82
C ALA A 34 3.93 16.19 -2.76
N THR A 35 4.73 16.02 -1.70
CA THR A 35 4.43 15.15 -0.54
C THR A 35 3.07 15.48 0.09
N SER A 36 2.70 16.76 0.13
CA SER A 36 1.41 17.21 0.68
C SER A 36 0.21 16.59 -0.03
N VAL A 37 0.38 16.29 -1.33
CA VAL A 37 -0.65 15.66 -2.16
C VAL A 37 -0.51 14.14 -2.13
N ASP A 38 0.72 13.60 -2.16
CA ASP A 38 0.94 12.21 -2.56
C ASP A 38 1.48 11.24 -1.48
N GLN A 39 1.91 11.74 -0.31
CA GLN A 39 2.65 10.95 0.68
C GLN A 39 2.17 11.13 2.11
N LEU A 40 1.59 12.29 2.46
CA LEU A 40 1.17 12.58 3.83
C LEU A 40 0.24 11.53 4.44
N PRO A 41 -0.77 10.97 3.73
CA PRO A 41 -1.62 9.91 4.30
C PRO A 41 -0.80 8.70 4.78
N HIS A 42 0.20 8.27 4.00
CA HIS A 42 1.10 7.18 4.39
C HIS A 42 2.01 7.55 5.56
N HIS A 43 2.51 8.79 5.61
CA HIS A 43 3.32 9.28 6.73
C HIS A 43 2.55 9.33 8.05
N VAL A 44 1.27 9.72 8.00
CA VAL A 44 0.38 9.70 9.17
C VAL A 44 0.15 8.27 9.63
N ALA A 45 -0.20 7.36 8.70
CA ALA A 45 -0.36 5.94 9.02
C ALA A 45 0.92 5.33 9.63
N ALA A 46 2.09 5.58 9.04
CA ALA A 46 3.37 5.11 9.56
C ALA A 46 3.70 5.68 10.94
N ARG A 47 3.35 6.94 11.21
CA ARG A 47 3.52 7.51 12.54
C ARG A 47 2.64 6.82 13.58
N HIS A 48 1.41 6.45 13.24
CA HIS A 48 0.54 5.72 14.16
C HIS A 48 1.00 4.27 14.38
N LEU A 49 1.44 3.58 13.33
CA LEU A 49 1.84 2.16 13.41
C LEU A 49 3.26 1.95 13.95
N PHE A 50 4.21 2.82 13.60
CA PHE A 50 5.63 2.61 13.85
C PHE A 50 6.28 3.73 14.67
N GLY A 51 5.49 4.70 15.15
CA GLY A 51 5.97 5.84 15.94
C GLY A 51 6.73 6.90 15.14
N HIS A 52 7.06 6.65 13.87
CA HIS A 52 7.83 7.56 13.03
C HIS A 52 7.32 7.60 11.60
N TYR A 53 7.14 8.81 11.07
CA TYR A 53 6.48 9.05 9.79
C TYR A 53 7.30 8.59 8.56
N PHE A 54 8.62 8.43 8.70
CA PHE A 54 9.47 7.87 7.65
C PHE A 54 9.68 6.35 7.74
N LEU A 55 9.14 5.66 8.75
CA LEU A 55 9.24 4.19 8.83
C LEU A 55 8.19 3.55 7.92
N LEU A 56 8.36 3.74 6.62
CA LEU A 56 7.50 3.15 5.60
C LEU A 56 8.08 1.79 5.19
N PRO A 57 7.30 0.70 5.25
CA PRO A 57 7.79 -0.61 4.84
C PRO A 57 8.07 -0.63 3.34
N VAL A 58 9.31 -0.94 2.98
CA VAL A 58 9.73 -1.14 1.59
C VAL A 58 9.51 -2.62 1.24
N PRO A 59 8.74 -2.94 0.18
CA PRO A 59 8.45 -4.32 -0.15
C PRO A 59 9.70 -5.02 -0.71
N ASP A 60 10.01 -6.19 -0.16
CA ASP A 60 11.11 -7.01 -0.62
C ASP A 60 10.70 -7.84 -1.86
N LEU A 61 10.75 -7.17 -3.01
CA LEU A 61 10.38 -7.77 -4.31
C LEU A 61 11.27 -8.94 -4.71
N ASP A 62 12.46 -9.09 -4.13
CA ASP A 62 13.41 -10.12 -4.53
C ASP A 62 13.15 -11.43 -3.78
N ARG A 63 12.51 -11.37 -2.60
CA ARG A 63 12.22 -12.54 -1.76
C ARG A 63 10.74 -12.88 -1.60
N THR A 64 9.82 -11.93 -1.80
CA THR A 64 8.38 -12.18 -1.63
C THR A 64 7.85 -13.30 -2.54
N GLN A 65 6.86 -14.05 -2.06
CA GLN A 65 6.18 -15.13 -2.78
C GLN A 65 4.76 -14.76 -3.18
N HIS A 66 4.18 -13.75 -2.53
CA HIS A 66 2.87 -13.23 -2.86
C HIS A 66 2.89 -11.70 -2.80
N LEU A 67 2.63 -11.05 -3.93
CA LEU A 67 2.56 -9.61 -4.05
C LEU A 67 1.13 -9.20 -4.42
N LEU A 68 0.42 -8.62 -3.47
CA LEU A 68 -0.88 -7.99 -3.69
C LEU A 68 -0.67 -6.49 -3.92
N ILE A 69 -1.01 -6.02 -5.11
CA ILE A 69 -0.93 -4.63 -5.52
C ILE A 69 -2.32 -4.03 -5.51
N LEU A 70 -2.51 -2.94 -4.78
CA LEU A 70 -3.79 -2.25 -4.61
C LEU A 70 -3.65 -0.82 -5.14
N GLY A 71 -4.47 -0.43 -6.13
CA GLY A 71 -4.54 0.95 -6.62
C GLY A 71 -3.18 1.55 -7.06
N ALA A 72 -2.28 0.73 -7.61
CA ALA A 72 -0.94 1.16 -7.97
C ALA A 72 -0.45 0.53 -9.28
N ASN A 73 0.33 1.31 -10.04
CA ASN A 73 0.88 0.92 -11.33
C ASN A 73 2.42 1.05 -11.35
N PRO A 74 3.16 0.22 -10.60
CA PRO A 74 4.61 0.33 -10.45
C PRO A 74 5.40 0.21 -11.77
N LEU A 75 4.86 -0.41 -12.82
CA LEU A 75 5.49 -0.45 -14.14
C LEU A 75 5.60 0.92 -14.81
N VAL A 76 4.67 1.84 -14.51
CA VAL A 76 4.66 3.20 -15.06
C VAL A 76 5.20 4.20 -14.04
N SER A 77 4.85 4.05 -12.75
CA SER A 77 5.27 4.97 -11.68
C SER A 77 6.69 4.72 -11.15
N ASN A 78 7.41 3.75 -11.70
CA ASN A 78 8.74 3.31 -11.27
C ASN A 78 8.80 2.95 -9.77
N GLY A 79 7.72 2.44 -9.21
CA GLY A 79 7.69 1.97 -7.83
C GLY A 79 7.61 3.04 -6.76
N SER A 80 7.73 4.35 -7.05
CA SER A 80 7.60 5.41 -6.04
C SER A 80 8.42 5.11 -4.75
N LEU A 81 7.78 5.06 -3.57
CA LEU A 81 8.42 4.74 -2.27
C LEU A 81 8.92 3.29 -2.15
N MET A 82 8.66 2.44 -3.13
CA MET A 82 9.30 1.13 -3.24
C MET A 82 10.82 1.27 -3.36
N THR A 83 11.34 2.40 -3.84
CA THR A 83 12.79 2.71 -3.97
C THR A 83 13.60 1.67 -4.75
N THR A 84 12.93 0.72 -5.41
CA THR A 84 13.59 -0.32 -6.19
C THR A 84 13.95 0.21 -7.56
N GLY A 85 15.23 0.18 -7.90
CA GLY A 85 15.66 0.30 -9.29
C GLY A 85 15.07 -0.85 -10.12
N GLY A 86 14.49 -0.53 -11.27
CA GLY A 86 13.97 -1.52 -12.22
C GLY A 86 12.79 -2.33 -11.68
N ALA A 87 11.62 -1.72 -11.48
CA ALA A 87 10.42 -2.42 -11.05
C ALA A 87 10.05 -3.59 -11.98
N LYS A 88 10.07 -3.37 -13.30
CA LYS A 88 9.72 -4.40 -14.29
C LYS A 88 10.55 -5.68 -14.20
N PRO A 89 11.90 -5.66 -14.24
CA PRO A 89 12.70 -6.88 -14.14
C PRO A 89 12.52 -7.60 -12.80
N ARG A 90 12.31 -6.87 -11.69
CA ARG A 90 12.05 -7.49 -10.38
C ARG A 90 10.69 -8.19 -10.32
N LEU A 91 9.64 -7.58 -10.86
CA LEU A 91 8.32 -8.20 -10.96
C LEU A 91 8.34 -9.42 -11.90
N GLN A 92 9.13 -9.38 -12.98
CA GLN A 92 9.38 -10.55 -13.84
C GLN A 92 10.09 -11.67 -13.07
N ALA A 93 11.15 -11.34 -12.31
CA ALA A 93 11.88 -12.30 -11.50
C ALA A 93 10.99 -12.94 -10.43
N LEU A 94 10.05 -12.18 -9.85
CA LEU A 94 9.02 -12.69 -8.93
C LEU A 94 8.22 -13.82 -9.53
N ARG A 95 7.71 -13.62 -10.74
CA ARG A 95 6.90 -14.64 -11.42
C ARG A 95 7.77 -15.82 -11.86
N GLN A 96 8.98 -15.57 -12.36
CA GLN A 96 9.91 -16.62 -12.80
C GLN A 96 10.32 -17.59 -11.68
N ARG A 97 10.43 -17.10 -10.43
CA ARG A 97 10.70 -17.95 -9.25
C ARG A 97 9.46 -18.61 -8.65
N GLY A 98 8.30 -18.48 -9.29
CA GLY A 98 7.03 -19.09 -8.84
C GLY A 98 6.22 -18.24 -7.86
N GLY A 99 6.59 -16.97 -7.64
CA GLY A 99 5.78 -16.05 -6.86
C GLY A 99 4.52 -15.61 -7.60
N LYS A 100 3.48 -15.24 -6.86
CA LYS A 100 2.19 -14.78 -7.40
C LYS A 100 2.06 -13.27 -7.28
N MET A 101 1.64 -12.60 -8.36
CA MET A 101 1.30 -11.18 -8.39
C MET A 101 -0.19 -10.99 -8.69
N VAL A 102 -0.91 -10.43 -7.71
CA VAL A 102 -2.34 -10.09 -7.82
C VAL A 102 -2.47 -8.57 -7.86
N VAL A 103 -3.26 -8.05 -8.79
CA VAL A 103 -3.54 -6.60 -8.90
C VAL A 103 -5.01 -6.34 -8.68
N VAL A 104 -5.34 -5.41 -7.79
CA VAL A 104 -6.69 -4.86 -7.62
C VAL A 104 -6.67 -3.41 -8.08
N ASP A 105 -7.38 -3.14 -9.17
CA ASP A 105 -7.40 -1.81 -9.80
C ASP A 105 -8.69 -1.66 -10.63
N PRO A 106 -9.43 -0.53 -10.54
CA PRO A 106 -10.60 -0.28 -11.38
C PRO A 106 -10.27 -0.26 -12.88
N ARG A 107 -9.00 -0.09 -13.25
CA ARG A 107 -8.50 -0.11 -14.61
C ARG A 107 -7.61 -1.32 -14.82
N ARG A 108 -7.65 -1.89 -16.02
CA ARG A 108 -6.66 -2.87 -16.46
C ARG A 108 -5.38 -2.16 -16.90
N THR A 109 -4.57 -1.77 -15.92
CA THR A 109 -3.30 -1.05 -16.10
C THR A 109 -2.20 -1.94 -16.69
N GLU A 110 -1.06 -1.35 -17.06
CA GLU A 110 0.13 -2.05 -17.55
C GLU A 110 0.62 -3.09 -16.54
N THR A 111 0.59 -2.75 -15.24
CA THR A 111 0.91 -3.71 -14.18
C THR A 111 -0.12 -4.84 -14.12
N ALA A 112 -1.42 -4.53 -14.26
CA ALA A 112 -2.49 -5.55 -14.27
C ALA A 112 -2.40 -6.51 -15.47
N VAL A 113 -2.01 -6.02 -16.66
CA VAL A 113 -1.78 -6.86 -17.84
C VAL A 113 -0.66 -7.88 -17.61
N PHE A 114 0.32 -7.52 -16.79
CA PHE A 114 1.45 -8.37 -16.45
C PHE A 114 1.21 -9.26 -15.20
N ALA A 115 0.09 -9.09 -14.51
CA ALA A 115 -0.25 -9.84 -13.29
C ALA A 115 -0.73 -11.26 -13.58
N ASP A 116 -0.63 -12.12 -12.56
CA ASP A 116 -1.23 -13.46 -12.61
C ASP A 116 -2.75 -13.36 -12.45
N GLU A 117 -3.22 -12.43 -11.62
CA GLU A 117 -4.62 -12.10 -11.47
C GLU A 117 -4.85 -10.59 -11.44
N HIS A 118 -5.99 -10.19 -12.01
CA HIS A 118 -6.48 -8.82 -11.92
C HIS A 118 -7.95 -8.83 -11.51
N HIS A 119 -8.27 -8.08 -10.46
CA HIS A 119 -9.63 -7.89 -9.96
C HIS A 119 -10.03 -6.43 -10.13
N PHE A 120 -11.13 -6.21 -10.86
CA PHE A 120 -11.75 -4.89 -10.94
C PHE A 120 -12.43 -4.56 -9.61
N ILE A 121 -12.20 -3.35 -9.12
CA ILE A 121 -12.82 -2.83 -7.91
C ILE A 121 -13.60 -1.55 -8.20
N THR A 122 -14.71 -1.33 -7.51
CA THR A 122 -15.41 -0.04 -7.50
C THR A 122 -14.49 1.03 -6.89
N PRO A 123 -14.21 2.15 -7.57
CA PRO A 123 -13.36 3.21 -7.02
C PRO A 123 -13.82 3.69 -5.64
N GLY A 124 -12.89 3.82 -4.70
CA GLY A 124 -13.18 4.30 -3.33
C GLY A 124 -13.73 3.22 -2.38
N SER A 125 -13.78 1.96 -2.80
CA SER A 125 -14.25 0.84 -1.97
C SER A 125 -13.13 -0.03 -1.39
N ASP A 126 -11.87 0.36 -1.57
CA ASP A 126 -10.68 -0.39 -1.18
C ASP A 126 -10.64 -0.72 0.31
N VAL A 127 -11.10 0.20 1.16
CA VAL A 127 -11.19 -0.03 2.61
C VAL A 127 -12.15 -1.18 2.94
N LEU A 128 -13.24 -1.34 2.18
CA LEU A 128 -14.19 -2.44 2.39
C LEU A 128 -13.57 -3.78 2.00
N LEU A 129 -12.78 -3.81 0.92
CA LEU A 129 -12.03 -4.99 0.53
C LEU A 129 -11.02 -5.39 1.62
N LEU A 130 -10.21 -4.44 2.08
CA LEU A 130 -9.20 -4.69 3.12
C LEU A 130 -9.83 -5.17 4.44
N LEU A 131 -10.91 -4.52 4.89
CA LEU A 131 -11.65 -4.92 6.08
C LEU A 131 -12.19 -6.35 5.95
N ALA A 132 -12.72 -6.72 4.78
CA ALA A 132 -13.23 -8.07 4.54
C ALA A 132 -12.15 -9.15 4.43
N MET A 133 -10.98 -8.80 3.90
CA MET A 133 -9.83 -9.70 3.92
C MET A 133 -9.35 -9.96 5.35
N VAL A 134 -9.20 -8.90 6.16
CA VAL A 134 -8.83 -9.03 7.59
C VAL A 134 -9.90 -9.78 8.37
N GLN A 135 -11.18 -9.49 8.14
CA GLN A 135 -12.30 -10.21 8.74
C GLN A 135 -12.22 -11.72 8.41
N THR A 136 -11.90 -12.07 7.16
CA THR A 136 -11.74 -13.47 6.74
C THR A 136 -10.59 -14.12 7.49
N MET A 137 -9.45 -13.43 7.65
CA MET A 137 -8.31 -13.96 8.40
C MET A 137 -8.66 -14.24 9.86
N PHE A 138 -9.42 -13.38 10.52
CA PHE A 138 -9.90 -13.64 11.88
C PHE A 138 -10.92 -14.79 11.93
N ALA A 139 -11.94 -14.73 11.07
CA ALA A 139 -13.02 -15.73 11.05
C ALA A 139 -12.53 -17.16 10.74
N GLU A 140 -11.42 -17.29 10.02
CA GLU A 140 -10.82 -18.58 9.65
C GLU A 140 -9.58 -18.92 10.51
N GLY A 141 -9.25 -18.12 11.53
CA GLY A 141 -8.13 -18.38 12.44
C GLY A 141 -6.75 -18.32 11.78
N LEU A 142 -6.59 -17.49 10.74
CA LEU A 142 -5.37 -17.36 9.95
C LEU A 142 -4.39 -16.29 10.49
N VAL A 143 -4.80 -15.50 11.49
CA VAL A 143 -3.95 -14.46 12.08
C VAL A 143 -2.83 -15.10 12.91
N ASN A 144 -1.59 -14.90 12.49
CA ASN A 144 -0.40 -15.38 13.18
C ASN A 144 0.63 -14.26 13.36
N LEU A 145 0.78 -13.78 14.59
CA LEU A 145 1.74 -12.73 14.94
C LEU A 145 3.17 -13.27 15.10
N GLY A 146 3.33 -14.58 15.33
CA GLY A 146 4.62 -15.22 15.55
C GLY A 146 5.49 -14.48 16.56
N THR A 147 6.73 -14.21 16.17
CA THR A 147 7.73 -13.53 17.00
C THR A 147 7.44 -12.04 17.21
N LEU A 148 6.52 -11.45 16.44
CA LEU A 148 6.15 -10.04 16.54
C LEU A 148 5.07 -9.78 17.59
N ALA A 149 4.46 -10.82 18.19
CA ALA A 149 3.41 -10.65 19.20
C ALA A 149 3.75 -9.65 20.33
N PRO A 150 5.01 -9.59 20.86
CA PRO A 150 5.36 -8.59 21.89
C PRO A 150 5.45 -7.14 21.39
N LEU A 151 5.45 -6.93 20.07
CA LEU A 151 5.58 -5.63 19.40
C LEU A 151 4.27 -5.14 18.78
N VAL A 152 3.18 -5.89 18.94
CA VAL A 152 1.88 -5.61 18.32
C VAL A 152 0.82 -5.49 19.40
N ASP A 153 0.04 -4.41 19.35
CA ASP A 153 -1.13 -4.16 20.19
C ASP A 153 -2.41 -4.04 19.34
N GLY A 154 -3.57 -3.84 19.98
CA GLY A 154 -4.84 -3.56 19.28
C GLY A 154 -5.45 -4.71 18.48
N VAL A 155 -4.88 -5.92 18.49
CA VAL A 155 -5.34 -7.04 17.64
C VAL A 155 -6.80 -7.42 17.88
N ALA A 156 -7.22 -7.50 19.14
CA ALA A 156 -8.62 -7.77 19.49
C ALA A 156 -9.57 -6.63 19.08
N GLU A 157 -9.09 -5.39 19.08
CA GLU A 157 -9.86 -4.23 18.62
C GLU A 157 -10.06 -4.30 17.10
N VAL A 158 -9.01 -4.66 16.35
CA VAL A 158 -9.09 -4.87 14.90
C VAL A 158 -10.04 -6.03 14.55
N GLU A 159 -10.02 -7.12 15.31
CA GLU A 159 -10.97 -8.23 15.14
C GLU A 159 -12.41 -7.74 15.31
N ALA A 160 -12.70 -7.02 16.39
CA ALA A 160 -14.03 -6.48 16.66
C ALA A 160 -14.47 -5.46 15.58
N LEU A 161 -13.56 -4.59 15.13
CA LEU A 161 -13.84 -3.59 14.09
C LEU A 161 -14.11 -4.23 12.72
N THR A 162 -13.49 -5.36 12.42
CA THR A 162 -13.63 -6.03 11.12
C THR A 162 -14.81 -6.99 11.09
N ALA A 163 -15.32 -7.45 12.23
CA ALA A 163 -16.45 -8.39 12.32
C ALA A 163 -17.69 -8.02 11.46
N PRO A 164 -18.11 -6.74 11.33
CA PRO A 164 -19.25 -6.37 10.49
C PRO A 164 -19.00 -6.52 8.98
N TYR A 165 -17.75 -6.69 8.53
CA TYR A 165 -17.35 -6.61 7.12
C TYR A 165 -17.11 -7.98 6.49
N ALA A 166 -17.98 -8.96 6.78
CA ALA A 166 -17.91 -10.27 6.10
C ALA A 166 -17.91 -10.12 4.56
N PRO A 167 -17.17 -10.95 3.80
CA PRO A 167 -17.05 -10.84 2.35
C PRO A 167 -18.38 -10.68 1.60
N GLN A 168 -19.43 -11.39 2.04
CA GLN A 168 -20.77 -11.31 1.45
C GLN A 168 -21.42 -9.92 1.60
N ARG A 169 -21.10 -9.18 2.65
CA ARG A 169 -21.65 -7.84 2.92
C ARG A 169 -20.99 -6.74 2.11
N VAL A 170 -19.75 -6.95 1.67
CA VAL A 170 -18.98 -5.93 0.92
C VAL A 170 -18.95 -6.20 -0.59
N ALA A 171 -19.19 -7.44 -1.02
CA ALA A 171 -19.02 -7.86 -2.42
C ALA A 171 -19.75 -6.97 -3.44
N ALA A 172 -20.99 -6.56 -3.14
CA ALA A 172 -21.74 -5.67 -4.01
C ALA A 172 -21.13 -4.26 -4.11
N ALA A 173 -20.61 -3.73 -2.99
CA ALA A 173 -20.00 -2.41 -2.96
C ALA A 173 -18.63 -2.38 -3.63
N THR A 174 -17.83 -3.44 -3.43
CA THR A 174 -16.49 -3.55 -4.03
C THR A 174 -16.52 -4.01 -5.48
N GLY A 175 -17.59 -4.68 -5.92
CA GLY A 175 -17.66 -5.32 -7.22
C GLY A 175 -16.84 -6.62 -7.31
N ILE A 176 -16.29 -7.12 -6.18
CA ILE A 176 -15.49 -8.34 -6.12
C ILE A 176 -16.30 -9.42 -5.40
N ALA A 177 -16.39 -10.60 -6.00
CA ALA A 177 -17.13 -11.72 -5.43
C ALA A 177 -16.59 -12.12 -4.05
N ALA A 178 -17.49 -12.51 -3.14
CA ALA A 178 -17.15 -12.89 -1.77
C ALA A 178 -16.10 -14.01 -1.71
N ASP A 179 -16.22 -15.02 -2.59
CA ASP A 179 -15.27 -16.12 -2.67
C ASP A 179 -13.89 -15.65 -3.13
N THR A 180 -13.83 -14.70 -4.06
CA THR A 180 -12.57 -14.08 -4.50
C THR A 180 -11.89 -13.34 -3.36
N ILE A 181 -12.65 -12.58 -2.55
CA ILE A 181 -12.11 -11.89 -1.36
C ILE A 181 -11.53 -12.91 -0.37
N ARG A 182 -12.24 -14.02 -0.12
CA ARG A 182 -11.75 -15.10 0.75
C ARG A 182 -10.48 -15.73 0.22
N THR A 183 -10.45 -16.05 -1.07
CA THR A 183 -9.27 -16.62 -1.73
C THR A 183 -8.07 -15.68 -1.61
N MET A 184 -8.23 -14.38 -1.91
CA MET A 184 -7.14 -13.42 -1.75
C MET A 184 -6.62 -13.36 -0.31
N ALA A 185 -7.52 -13.37 0.69
CA ALA A 185 -7.13 -13.38 2.10
C ALA A 185 -6.36 -14.65 2.49
N ARG A 186 -6.86 -15.82 2.08
CA ARG A 186 -6.25 -17.13 2.34
C ARG A 186 -4.88 -17.26 1.70
N GLU A 187 -4.75 -16.89 0.43
CA GLU A 187 -3.49 -16.95 -0.30
C GLU A 187 -2.45 -16.00 0.29
N LEU A 188 -2.86 -14.79 0.66
CA LEU A 188 -1.98 -13.82 1.32
C LEU A 188 -1.51 -14.35 2.69
N ALA A 189 -2.40 -14.94 3.49
CA ALA A 189 -2.06 -15.50 4.80
C ALA A 189 -1.22 -16.78 4.72
N ALA A 190 -1.43 -17.62 3.71
CA ALA A 190 -0.69 -18.86 3.50
C ALA A 190 0.70 -18.64 2.89
N ALA A 191 0.94 -17.48 2.27
CA ALA A 191 2.23 -17.17 1.68
C ALA A 191 3.33 -17.08 2.75
N ALA A 192 4.43 -17.81 2.54
CA ALA A 192 5.61 -17.75 3.41
C ALA A 192 6.19 -16.33 3.55
N SER A 193 5.97 -15.49 2.54
CA SER A 193 6.29 -14.07 2.55
C SER A 193 5.29 -13.35 1.66
N GLY A 194 4.35 -12.64 2.29
CA GLY A 194 3.32 -11.83 1.62
C GLY A 194 3.63 -10.34 1.72
N VAL A 195 3.31 -9.62 0.65
CA VAL A 195 3.42 -8.16 0.58
C VAL A 195 2.11 -7.58 0.09
N VAL A 196 1.61 -6.57 0.80
CA VAL A 196 0.52 -5.70 0.32
C VAL A 196 1.14 -4.35 -0.03
N TYR A 197 1.08 -4.00 -1.31
CA TYR A 197 1.66 -2.77 -1.85
C TYR A 197 0.56 -1.85 -2.38
N GLY A 198 0.51 -0.64 -1.84
CA GLY A 198 -0.43 0.40 -2.24
C GLY A 198 0.24 1.77 -2.31
N ARG A 199 -0.28 2.65 -3.17
CA ARG A 199 0.19 4.04 -3.32
C ARG A 199 -1.02 4.97 -3.36
N MET A 200 -0.88 6.11 -4.04
CA MET A 200 -1.90 7.15 -4.11
C MET A 200 -3.28 6.71 -4.56
N GLY A 201 -3.41 5.66 -5.37
CA GLY A 201 -4.72 5.17 -5.78
C GLY A 201 -5.57 4.62 -4.62
N LEU A 202 -5.00 4.45 -3.42
CA LEU A 202 -5.70 4.01 -2.21
C LEU A 202 -5.87 5.12 -1.16
N SER A 203 -5.42 6.35 -1.44
CA SER A 203 -5.42 7.45 -0.48
C SER A 203 -6.64 8.38 -0.65
N THR A 204 -7.79 7.80 -0.98
CA THR A 204 -9.05 8.52 -1.30
C THR A 204 -9.97 8.62 -0.10
#